data_AF-A0A973KV20-F1
#
_entry.id   AF-A0A973KV20-F1
#
_cell.length_a   1.000
_cell.length_b   1.000
_cell.length_c   1.000
_cell.angle_alpha   90.00
_cell.angle_beta   90.00
_cell.angle_gamma   90.00
#
_symmetry.space_group_name_H-M   'P 1'
#
loop_
_entity.id
_entity.type
_entity.pdbx_description
1 polymer ?
#
loop_
_entity_poly.entity_id
_entity_poly.type
_entity_poly.pdbx_seq_one_letter_code
_entity_poly.pdbx_strand_id
1 'polypeptide(L)'
;MTHTTDHGTVARTLETLRWAAGVGGATPQEFGPADTLLPLLMRHRLVGRTLERLEDSGSAVRGAAELRETVHTEFAGVLEKCRRQLSAATEIDRAWGDAPVRPVLFKGLTAFALTGKLSRMRPAGDLDVICGDTDRYRTLLPSLGYEEVRFHPTGHEMGAFHRDDICIELHRFSPVCWAPPVKGAGVRGFRHEGGIPYAVFSAHHTRVPVGDEGTVTVPTPELAAVITCTNLYKDYALNGFPRPFGTTPLGHLAEIVDFAAHPDFDAGRFVEIARECRAAPSVELAVALLDRHGFGVPPAFPAAASDPAPRLRNLAMDYAFTDGTPGADEQLLDDLVVRRGGFDDYLAYLSPSPVLAGGDADSAPWYRTAPGSDFSVGTTVDTGDLDVRFRLLLTDSGLRCDVGVRNDGANFEVLLDVGDHGLWGRADADDHTVDSQVYQRLTKIRGITVATSVDPIEECDGVSSFSVELPPDTLAPAVSALELTALLSVRTYEEKQRAAVIPIRIGLPRAPAGGVSRA
;
A
#
# COMPACT_ATOMS: atom_id res chain seq x y z
N MET A 1 -6.74 31.20 3.02
CA MET A 1 -7.62 30.73 4.10
C MET A 1 -6.96 29.51 4.71
N THR A 2 -6.51 29.58 5.95
CA THR A 2 -5.97 28.44 6.68
C THR A 2 -7.14 27.59 7.17
N HIS A 3 -7.30 26.39 6.63
CA HIS A 3 -8.22 25.39 7.19
C HIS A 3 -7.64 24.95 8.54
N THR A 4 -8.10 25.57 9.62
CA THR A 4 -7.89 25.02 10.96
C THR A 4 -8.85 23.86 11.11
N THR A 5 -8.33 22.65 10.96
CA THR A 5 -9.11 21.43 11.16
C THR A 5 -9.58 21.40 12.61
N ASP A 6 -10.89 21.29 12.80
CA ASP A 6 -11.50 21.15 14.13
C ASP A 6 -11.08 19.78 14.71
N HIS A 7 -10.27 19.77 15.78
CA HIS A 7 -9.90 18.55 16.52
C HIS A 7 -11.10 17.66 16.86
N GLY A 8 -12.29 18.27 17.06
CA GLY A 8 -13.54 17.54 17.27
C GLY A 8 -13.94 16.67 16.06
N THR A 9 -13.65 17.11 14.84
CA THR A 9 -13.94 16.35 13.61
C THR A 9 -13.07 15.10 13.52
N VAL A 10 -11.79 15.20 13.89
CA VAL A 10 -10.86 14.06 13.91
C VAL A 10 -11.31 12.98 14.89
N ALA A 11 -11.56 13.38 16.14
CA ALA A 11 -12.00 12.45 17.17
C ALA A 11 -13.31 11.74 16.79
N ARG A 12 -14.30 12.49 16.25
CA ARG A 12 -15.59 11.94 15.80
C ARG A 12 -15.44 10.94 14.65
N THR A 13 -14.63 11.25 13.65
CA THR A 13 -14.39 10.36 12.51
C THR A 13 -13.69 9.08 12.96
N LEU A 14 -12.66 9.18 13.82
CA LEU A 14 -12.01 7.99 14.38
C LEU A 14 -12.97 7.12 15.21
N GLU A 15 -13.79 7.73 16.06
CA GLU A 15 -14.82 7.02 16.81
C GLU A 15 -15.81 6.31 15.87
N THR A 16 -16.23 6.97 14.79
CA THR A 16 -17.10 6.40 13.75
C THR A 16 -16.45 5.19 13.09
N LEU A 17 -15.18 5.28 12.70
CA LEU A 17 -14.45 4.17 12.06
C LEU A 17 -14.27 2.98 13.03
N ARG A 18 -13.96 3.24 14.30
CA ARG A 18 -13.87 2.19 15.34
C ARG A 18 -15.21 1.53 15.60
N TRP A 19 -16.28 2.33 15.71
CA TRP A 19 -17.65 1.81 15.80
C TRP A 19 -17.99 0.93 14.60
N ALA A 20 -17.77 1.42 13.37
CA ALA A 20 -18.00 0.67 12.14
C ALA A 20 -17.21 -0.65 12.08
N ALA A 21 -15.98 -0.67 12.61
CA ALA A 21 -15.16 -1.88 12.69
C ALA A 21 -15.62 -2.88 13.77
N GLY A 22 -16.53 -2.49 14.66
CA GLY A 22 -17.06 -3.35 15.72
C GLY A 22 -16.34 -3.24 17.07
N VAL A 23 -15.56 -2.20 17.29
CA VAL A 23 -14.86 -1.95 18.56
C VAL A 23 -15.87 -1.76 19.70
N GLY A 24 -15.69 -2.51 20.79
CA GLY A 24 -16.53 -2.40 21.99
C GLY A 24 -16.44 -1.02 22.63
N GLY A 25 -17.59 -0.45 23.01
CA GLY A 25 -17.67 0.86 23.69
C GLY A 25 -17.52 2.09 22.78
N ALA A 26 -17.19 1.92 21.49
CA ALA A 26 -17.28 3.02 20.54
C ALA A 26 -18.75 3.30 20.21
N THR A 27 -19.25 4.51 20.49
CA THR A 27 -20.65 4.89 20.30
C THR A 27 -20.75 6.34 19.82
N PRO A 28 -20.56 6.59 18.51
CA PRO A 28 -20.57 7.95 17.98
C PRO A 28 -21.93 8.60 18.27
N GLN A 29 -21.90 9.81 18.80
CA GLN A 29 -23.11 10.60 19.08
C GLN A 29 -23.64 11.29 17.81
N GLU A 30 -22.75 11.54 16.85
CA GLU A 30 -23.01 12.22 15.59
C GLU A 30 -22.01 11.71 14.54
N PHE A 31 -22.49 11.46 13.33
CA PHE A 31 -21.64 11.18 12.18
C PHE A 31 -21.25 12.49 11.49
N GLY A 32 -20.02 12.55 10.97
CA GLY A 32 -19.64 13.59 10.02
C GLY A 32 -20.41 13.50 8.69
N PRO A 33 -20.19 14.44 7.76
CA PRO A 33 -20.81 14.41 6.43
C PRO A 33 -20.53 13.08 5.71
N ALA A 34 -21.56 12.52 5.07
CA ALA A 34 -21.44 11.21 4.42
C ALA A 34 -20.38 11.20 3.31
N ASP A 35 -20.28 12.28 2.53
CA ASP A 35 -19.29 12.44 1.45
C ASP A 35 -17.84 12.47 1.95
N THR A 36 -17.62 12.83 3.22
CA THR A 36 -16.30 12.78 3.86
C THR A 36 -16.02 11.41 4.47
N LEU A 37 -17.04 10.76 5.07
CA LEU A 37 -16.89 9.47 5.72
C LEU A 37 -16.78 8.31 4.74
N LEU A 38 -17.51 8.33 3.62
CA LEU A 38 -17.56 7.21 2.69
C LEU A 38 -16.17 6.82 2.15
N PRO A 39 -15.32 7.74 1.67
CA PRO A 39 -13.97 7.37 1.22
C PRO A 39 -13.12 6.70 2.30
N LEU A 40 -13.25 7.16 3.57
CA LEU A 40 -12.56 6.56 4.70
C LEU A 40 -13.09 5.16 5.02
N LEU A 41 -14.40 4.97 4.97
CA LEU A 41 -15.03 3.65 5.14
C LEU A 41 -14.60 2.67 4.05
N MET A 42 -14.48 3.12 2.79
CA MET A 42 -13.97 2.32 1.69
C MET A 42 -12.50 1.94 1.91
N ARG A 43 -11.66 2.93 2.24
CA ARG A 43 -10.23 2.75 2.51
C ARG A 43 -9.96 1.77 3.66
N HIS A 44 -10.77 1.86 4.73
CA HIS A 44 -10.69 0.95 5.86
C HIS A 44 -11.46 -0.37 5.67
N ARG A 45 -12.15 -0.56 4.53
CA ARG A 45 -12.92 -1.77 4.18
C ARG A 45 -14.06 -2.04 5.16
N LEU A 46 -14.79 -0.99 5.53
CA LEU A 46 -15.84 -0.99 6.57
C LEU A 46 -17.26 -0.73 6.05
N VAL A 47 -17.46 -0.51 4.75
CA VAL A 47 -18.76 -0.18 4.15
C VAL A 47 -19.86 -1.15 4.58
N GLY A 48 -19.69 -2.46 4.33
CA GLY A 48 -20.69 -3.48 4.70
C GLY A 48 -20.95 -3.59 6.20
N ARG A 49 -19.92 -3.45 7.03
CA ARG A 49 -20.05 -3.46 8.50
C ARG A 49 -20.79 -2.23 9.02
N THR A 50 -20.55 -1.09 8.39
CA THR A 50 -21.24 0.16 8.73
C THR A 50 -22.73 0.01 8.49
N LEU A 51 -23.13 -0.55 7.34
CA LEU A 51 -24.53 -0.80 7.03
C LEU A 51 -25.20 -1.73 8.06
N GLU A 52 -24.59 -2.89 8.34
CA GLU A 52 -25.07 -3.85 9.34
C GLU A 52 -25.30 -3.16 10.69
N ARG A 53 -24.34 -2.35 11.16
CA ARG A 53 -24.48 -1.65 12.43
C ARG A 53 -25.52 -0.53 12.41
N LEU A 54 -25.71 0.16 11.29
CA LEU A 54 -26.78 1.15 11.12
C LEU A 54 -28.17 0.49 11.13
N GLU A 55 -28.27 -0.76 10.70
CA GLU A 55 -29.48 -1.57 10.76
C GLU A 55 -29.76 -2.06 12.19
N ASP A 56 -28.72 -2.52 12.90
CA ASP A 56 -28.83 -3.02 14.29
C ASP A 56 -29.07 -1.93 15.32
N SER A 57 -28.42 -0.77 15.20
CA SER A 57 -28.39 0.28 16.23
C SER A 57 -29.58 1.25 16.19
N GLY A 58 -30.42 1.18 15.15
CA GLY A 58 -31.52 2.12 14.92
C GLY A 58 -31.08 3.53 14.46
N SER A 59 -32.05 4.44 14.31
CA SER A 59 -31.86 5.80 13.74
C SER A 59 -31.43 6.89 14.74
N ALA A 60 -30.98 6.53 15.94
CA ALA A 60 -30.79 7.48 17.04
C ALA A 60 -29.56 8.40 16.90
N VAL A 61 -28.53 7.99 16.15
CA VAL A 61 -27.31 8.80 15.93
C VAL A 61 -27.59 9.90 14.90
N ARG A 62 -27.19 11.13 15.18
CA ARG A 62 -27.38 12.23 14.22
C ARG A 62 -26.58 11.96 12.94
N GLY A 63 -27.21 12.17 11.78
CA GLY A 63 -26.61 11.86 10.47
C GLY A 63 -26.75 10.39 10.04
N ALA A 64 -27.33 9.52 10.87
CA ALA A 64 -27.44 8.09 10.55
C ALA A 64 -28.28 7.81 9.29
N ALA A 65 -29.32 8.60 9.03
CA ALA A 65 -30.17 8.41 7.85
C ALA A 65 -29.40 8.70 6.54
N GLU A 66 -28.70 9.83 6.49
CA GLU A 66 -27.86 10.23 5.36
C GLU A 66 -26.73 9.24 5.13
N LEU A 67 -25.98 8.89 6.18
CA LEU A 67 -24.90 7.90 6.08
C LEU A 67 -25.43 6.52 5.63
N ARG A 68 -26.61 6.09 6.11
CA ARG A 68 -27.23 4.82 5.71
C ARG A 68 -27.53 4.80 4.22
N GLU A 69 -28.14 5.85 3.67
CA GLU A 69 -28.47 5.92 2.24
C GLU A 69 -27.21 5.84 1.37
N THR A 70 -26.18 6.62 1.72
CA THR A 70 -24.90 6.65 1.02
C THR A 70 -24.18 5.29 1.09
N VAL A 71 -24.05 4.71 2.28
CA VAL A 71 -23.37 3.42 2.47
C VAL A 71 -24.16 2.27 1.84
N HIS A 72 -25.50 2.30 1.88
CA HIS A 72 -26.33 1.28 1.23
C HIS A 72 -26.11 1.27 -0.30
N THR A 73 -26.07 2.46 -0.92
CA THR A 73 -25.83 2.60 -2.37
C THR A 73 -24.45 2.06 -2.76
N GLU A 74 -23.40 2.47 -2.03
CA GLU A 74 -22.04 1.96 -2.28
C GLU A 74 -21.96 0.44 -2.06
N PHE A 75 -22.57 -0.05 -0.98
CA PHE A 75 -22.53 -1.47 -0.64
C PHE A 75 -23.25 -2.34 -1.67
N ALA A 76 -24.32 -1.85 -2.31
CA ALA A 76 -24.97 -2.57 -3.40
C ALA A 76 -23.99 -2.86 -4.55
N GLY A 77 -23.16 -1.88 -4.92
CA GLY A 77 -22.09 -2.07 -5.93
C GLY A 77 -21.01 -3.07 -5.47
N VAL A 78 -20.63 -3.01 -4.19
CA VAL A 78 -19.72 -4.00 -3.58
C VAL A 78 -20.28 -5.42 -3.69
N LEU A 79 -21.55 -5.61 -3.33
CA LEU A 79 -22.21 -6.92 -3.38
C LEU A 79 -22.28 -7.45 -4.81
N GLU A 80 -22.59 -6.61 -5.78
CA GLU A 80 -22.64 -7.01 -7.19
C GLU A 80 -21.28 -7.53 -7.68
N LYS A 81 -20.19 -6.81 -7.37
CA LYS A 81 -18.83 -7.23 -7.70
C LYS A 81 -18.44 -8.53 -6.98
N CYS A 82 -18.73 -8.63 -5.69
CA CYS A 82 -18.42 -9.83 -4.90
C CYS A 82 -19.19 -11.06 -5.39
N ARG A 83 -20.44 -10.91 -5.83
CA ARG A 83 -21.22 -12.00 -6.44
C ARG A 83 -20.60 -12.50 -7.73
N ARG A 84 -20.12 -11.62 -8.61
CA ARG A 84 -19.39 -12.04 -9.83
C ARG A 84 -18.11 -12.79 -9.48
N GLN A 85 -17.35 -12.31 -8.49
CA GLN A 85 -16.15 -12.96 -7.99
C GLN A 85 -16.45 -14.34 -7.37
N LEU A 86 -17.52 -14.48 -6.59
CA LEU A 86 -17.97 -15.78 -6.05
C LEU A 86 -18.46 -16.73 -7.14
N SER A 87 -19.17 -16.22 -8.14
CA SER A 87 -19.60 -17.01 -9.31
C SER A 87 -18.38 -17.57 -10.06
N ALA A 88 -17.36 -16.75 -10.29
CA ALA A 88 -16.09 -17.21 -10.86
C ALA A 88 -15.40 -18.29 -10.00
N ALA A 89 -15.30 -18.08 -8.69
CA ALA A 89 -14.68 -19.04 -7.78
C ALA A 89 -15.43 -20.39 -7.72
N THR A 90 -16.77 -20.36 -7.73
CA THR A 90 -17.61 -21.56 -7.71
C THR A 90 -17.60 -22.29 -9.06
N GLU A 91 -17.54 -21.57 -10.18
CA GLU A 91 -17.32 -22.16 -11.51
C GLU A 91 -16.00 -22.94 -11.56
N ILE A 92 -14.92 -22.36 -11.02
CA ILE A 92 -13.62 -23.00 -10.93
C ILE A 92 -13.66 -24.23 -10.02
N ASP A 93 -14.22 -24.15 -8.81
CA ASP A 93 -14.35 -25.32 -7.90
C ASP A 93 -15.17 -26.45 -8.56
N ARG A 94 -16.25 -26.10 -9.26
CA ARG A 94 -17.10 -27.06 -9.99
C ARG A 94 -16.34 -27.73 -11.13
N ALA A 95 -15.64 -26.96 -11.96
CA ALA A 95 -14.87 -27.49 -13.08
C ALA A 95 -13.64 -28.28 -12.62
N TRP A 96 -13.12 -27.99 -11.43
CA TRP A 96 -12.06 -28.76 -10.80
C TRP A 96 -12.50 -30.17 -10.38
N GLY A 97 -13.77 -30.34 -10.00
CA GLY A 97 -14.37 -31.62 -9.65
C GLY A 97 -13.85 -32.21 -8.34
N ASP A 98 -13.69 -33.53 -8.27
CA ASP A 98 -13.29 -34.28 -7.06
C ASP A 98 -11.78 -34.57 -6.96
N ALA A 99 -10.96 -33.76 -7.64
CA ALA A 99 -9.52 -33.92 -7.55
C ALA A 99 -9.01 -33.69 -6.12
N PRO A 100 -8.02 -34.47 -5.65
CA PRO A 100 -7.54 -34.43 -4.27
C PRO A 100 -6.81 -33.11 -3.93
N VAL A 101 -6.10 -32.54 -4.91
CA VAL A 101 -5.41 -31.25 -4.79
C VAL A 101 -6.35 -30.18 -5.29
N ARG A 102 -6.90 -29.33 -4.41
CA ARG A 102 -7.85 -28.27 -4.77
C ARG A 102 -7.20 -26.89 -4.81
N PRO A 103 -7.63 -25.98 -5.71
CA PRO A 103 -7.31 -24.56 -5.61
C PRO A 103 -7.96 -23.99 -4.35
N VAL A 104 -7.25 -23.14 -3.63
CA VAL A 104 -7.74 -22.49 -2.42
C VAL A 104 -7.80 -21.00 -2.64
N LEU A 105 -9.01 -20.44 -2.53
CA LEU A 105 -9.27 -19.00 -2.58
C LEU A 105 -8.93 -18.36 -1.24
N PHE A 106 -8.09 -17.33 -1.22
CA PHE A 106 -7.71 -16.65 0.02
C PHE A 106 -7.87 -15.12 -0.08
N LYS A 107 -7.82 -14.44 1.07
CA LYS A 107 -8.04 -13.00 1.25
C LYS A 107 -9.48 -12.54 0.94
N GLY A 108 -9.70 -11.86 -0.20
CA GLY A 108 -10.81 -10.92 -0.45
C GLY A 108 -12.18 -11.34 0.06
N LEU A 109 -12.57 -12.57 -0.25
CA LEU A 109 -13.88 -13.15 0.06
C LEU A 109 -13.87 -14.13 1.22
N THR A 110 -12.70 -14.42 1.82
CA THR A 110 -12.53 -15.44 2.86
C THR A 110 -13.37 -15.14 4.10
N ALA A 111 -13.47 -13.87 4.51
CA ALA A 111 -14.28 -13.45 5.65
C ALA A 111 -15.78 -13.75 5.44
N PHE A 112 -16.32 -13.42 4.26
CA PHE A 112 -17.69 -13.77 3.91
C PHE A 112 -17.87 -15.30 3.84
N ALA A 113 -16.98 -16.01 3.15
CA ALA A 113 -17.09 -17.44 2.93
C ALA A 113 -17.10 -18.24 4.24
N LEU A 114 -16.30 -17.84 5.24
CA LEU A 114 -16.27 -18.47 6.55
C LEU A 114 -17.44 -18.06 7.45
N THR A 115 -17.84 -16.78 7.45
CA THR A 115 -18.84 -16.29 8.41
C THR A 115 -20.28 -16.34 7.91
N GLY A 116 -20.49 -16.46 6.59
CA GLY A 116 -21.80 -16.34 5.95
C GLY A 116 -22.42 -14.92 6.01
N LYS A 117 -21.71 -13.93 6.57
CA LYS A 117 -22.23 -12.58 6.78
C LYS A 117 -21.96 -11.68 5.59
N LEU A 118 -23.02 -11.24 4.91
CA LEU A 118 -22.92 -10.34 3.75
C LEU A 118 -22.11 -9.08 4.06
N SER A 119 -22.27 -8.50 5.26
CA SER A 119 -21.54 -7.33 5.75
C SER A 119 -20.02 -7.46 5.75
N ARG A 120 -19.50 -8.68 5.58
CA ARG A 120 -18.06 -9.00 5.48
C ARG A 120 -17.56 -9.11 4.04
N MET A 121 -18.43 -8.97 3.04
CA MET A 121 -18.03 -8.82 1.65
C MET A 121 -17.28 -7.50 1.48
N ARG A 122 -16.09 -7.59 0.89
CA ARG A 122 -15.32 -6.43 0.43
C ARG A 122 -14.82 -6.71 -0.98
N PRO A 123 -14.87 -5.72 -1.88
CA PRO A 123 -14.38 -5.93 -3.22
C PRO A 123 -12.86 -6.11 -3.14
N ALA A 124 -12.35 -7.19 -3.72
CA ALA A 124 -10.95 -7.31 -4.04
C ALA A 124 -10.69 -6.79 -5.45
N GLY A 125 -9.45 -6.38 -5.74
CA GLY A 125 -9.03 -6.10 -7.12
C GLY A 125 -9.07 -7.36 -7.99
N ASP A 126 -8.85 -8.50 -7.34
CA ASP A 126 -8.52 -9.81 -7.91
C ASP A 126 -9.11 -10.93 -7.01
N LEU A 127 -9.00 -12.16 -7.49
CA LEU A 127 -9.21 -13.39 -6.75
C LEU A 127 -7.84 -14.06 -6.54
N ASP A 128 -7.30 -13.95 -5.34
CA ASP A 128 -6.07 -14.66 -4.98
C ASP A 128 -6.32 -16.17 -4.81
N VAL A 129 -5.68 -16.98 -5.64
CA VAL A 129 -5.80 -18.44 -5.60
C VAL A 129 -4.42 -19.08 -5.47
N ILE A 130 -4.30 -20.09 -4.62
CA ILE A 130 -3.12 -20.95 -4.55
C ILE A 130 -3.50 -22.40 -4.89
N CYS A 131 -2.72 -23.06 -5.74
CA CYS A 131 -3.00 -24.41 -6.21
C CYS A 131 -1.74 -25.27 -6.24
N GLY A 132 -1.84 -26.53 -5.84
CA GLY A 132 -0.73 -27.48 -5.89
C GLY A 132 -0.49 -28.10 -7.26
N ASP A 133 -1.51 -28.08 -8.12
CA ASP A 133 -1.44 -28.54 -9.53
C ASP A 133 -1.61 -27.32 -10.44
N THR A 134 -0.54 -26.54 -10.53
CA THR A 134 -0.54 -25.27 -11.26
C THR A 134 -0.74 -25.46 -12.75
N ASP A 135 -0.19 -26.53 -13.35
CA ASP A 135 -0.30 -26.78 -14.79
C ASP A 135 -1.74 -27.10 -15.18
N ARG A 136 -2.43 -27.92 -14.37
CA ARG A 136 -3.86 -28.14 -14.56
C ARG A 136 -4.65 -26.86 -14.37
N TYR A 137 -4.31 -26.02 -13.39
CA TYR A 137 -4.99 -24.74 -13.17
C TYR A 137 -4.82 -23.78 -14.36
N ARG A 138 -3.60 -23.65 -14.89
CA ARG A 138 -3.29 -22.86 -16.09
C ARG A 138 -3.94 -23.42 -17.36
N THR A 139 -4.25 -24.71 -17.41
CA THR A 139 -5.01 -25.32 -18.52
C THR A 139 -6.51 -25.12 -18.34
N LEU A 140 -7.00 -25.20 -17.10
CA LEU A 140 -8.43 -25.09 -16.79
C LEU A 140 -8.96 -23.68 -17.07
N LEU A 141 -8.27 -22.64 -16.61
CA LEU A 141 -8.77 -21.27 -16.75
C LEU A 141 -9.06 -20.85 -18.21
N PRO A 142 -8.16 -21.11 -19.18
CA PRO A 142 -8.47 -20.93 -20.61
C PRO A 142 -9.65 -21.74 -21.11
N SER A 143 -9.86 -22.97 -20.61
CA SER A 143 -11.03 -23.77 -20.97
C SER A 143 -12.35 -23.19 -20.45
N LEU A 144 -12.29 -22.35 -19.42
CA LEU A 144 -13.41 -21.56 -18.89
C LEU A 144 -13.50 -20.16 -19.53
N GLY A 145 -12.67 -19.86 -20.53
CA GLY A 145 -12.67 -18.59 -21.24
C GLY A 145 -11.91 -17.46 -20.52
N TYR A 146 -11.05 -17.77 -19.56
CA TYR A 146 -10.11 -16.79 -19.00
C TYR A 146 -8.84 -16.70 -19.84
N GLU A 147 -8.38 -15.49 -20.11
CA GLU A 147 -7.15 -15.24 -20.85
C GLU A 147 -6.00 -14.99 -19.88
N GLU A 148 -4.87 -15.67 -20.08
CA GLU A 148 -3.65 -15.38 -19.35
C GLU A 148 -3.06 -14.06 -19.85
N VAL A 149 -2.94 -13.08 -18.95
CA VAL A 149 -2.32 -11.79 -19.29
C VAL A 149 -0.80 -11.96 -19.22
N ARG A 150 -0.07 -11.29 -20.13
CA ARG A 150 1.39 -11.20 -20.05
C ARG A 150 1.77 -10.56 -18.73
N PHE A 151 2.07 -11.42 -17.77
CA PHE A 151 2.36 -11.07 -16.41
C PHE A 151 3.86 -11.19 -16.20
N HIS A 152 4.51 -10.15 -15.69
CA HIS A 152 5.85 -10.31 -15.14
C HIS A 152 5.66 -10.95 -13.77
N PRO A 153 6.02 -12.24 -13.59
CA PRO A 153 5.84 -12.92 -12.32
C PRO A 153 6.50 -12.08 -11.23
N THR A 154 5.71 -11.53 -10.31
CA THR A 154 6.28 -11.07 -9.05
C THR A 154 6.75 -12.31 -8.32
N GLY A 155 7.77 -12.22 -7.44
CA GLY A 155 8.42 -13.42 -6.87
C GLY A 155 7.49 -14.43 -6.16
N HIS A 156 6.23 -14.06 -5.89
CA HIS A 156 5.21 -14.92 -5.26
C HIS A 156 4.01 -15.27 -6.16
N GLU A 157 3.84 -14.62 -7.31
CA GLU A 157 2.76 -14.84 -8.27
C GLU A 157 3.28 -15.61 -9.49
N MET A 158 2.48 -16.54 -10.00
CA MET A 158 2.82 -17.39 -11.14
C MET A 158 2.12 -16.96 -12.43
N GLY A 159 1.02 -16.22 -12.33
CA GLY A 159 0.28 -15.71 -13.47
C GLY A 159 -1.01 -15.01 -13.05
N ALA A 160 -1.54 -14.19 -13.95
CA ALA A 160 -2.82 -13.50 -13.79
C ALA A 160 -3.72 -13.83 -14.98
N PHE A 161 -4.99 -14.08 -14.70
CA PHE A 161 -5.99 -14.53 -15.66
C PHE A 161 -7.20 -13.61 -15.62
N HIS A 162 -7.67 -13.20 -16.79
CA HIS A 162 -8.76 -12.24 -16.91
C HIS A 162 -9.94 -12.77 -17.73
N ARG A 163 -11.15 -12.42 -17.30
CA ARG A 163 -12.39 -12.59 -18.08
C ARG A 163 -13.37 -11.48 -17.68
N ASP A 164 -13.59 -10.53 -18.58
CA ASP A 164 -14.34 -9.30 -18.29
C ASP A 164 -13.71 -8.47 -17.15
N ASP A 165 -14.46 -8.12 -16.11
CA ASP A 165 -13.95 -7.46 -14.88
C ASP A 165 -13.39 -8.45 -13.84
N ILE A 166 -13.42 -9.74 -14.19
CA ILE A 166 -12.72 -10.91 -13.66
C ILE A 166 -11.19 -10.81 -13.58
N CYS A 167 -10.53 -10.66 -12.44
CA CYS A 167 -9.09 -10.94 -12.32
C CYS A 167 -8.85 -12.10 -11.35
N ILE A 168 -8.04 -13.08 -11.74
CA ILE A 168 -7.61 -14.20 -10.90
C ILE A 168 -6.09 -14.22 -10.89
N GLU A 169 -5.50 -14.17 -9.70
CA GLU A 169 -4.06 -14.30 -9.53
C GLU A 169 -3.73 -15.69 -9.00
N LEU A 170 -2.87 -16.41 -9.72
CA LEU A 170 -2.34 -17.69 -9.27
C LEU A 170 -1.05 -17.44 -8.48
N HIS A 171 -1.08 -17.73 -7.18
CA HIS A 171 0.03 -17.55 -6.26
C HIS A 171 0.83 -18.85 -6.11
N ARG A 172 2.16 -18.74 -6.00
CA ARG A 172 3.07 -19.84 -5.60
C ARG A 172 3.03 -20.06 -4.08
N PHE A 173 2.91 -18.97 -3.34
CA PHE A 173 2.81 -18.91 -1.88
C PHE A 173 2.16 -17.59 -1.44
N SER A 174 1.59 -17.54 -0.24
CA SER A 174 1.19 -16.26 0.37
C SER A 174 2.38 -15.63 1.10
N PRO A 175 2.77 -14.39 0.83
CA PRO A 175 3.99 -13.81 1.40
C PRO A 175 3.86 -13.65 2.93
N VAL A 176 4.91 -14.04 3.64
CA VAL A 176 5.07 -13.73 5.07
C VAL A 176 6.09 -12.61 5.18
N CYS A 177 5.62 -11.45 5.61
CA CYS A 177 6.39 -10.22 5.62
C CYS A 177 6.96 -9.97 7.01
N TRP A 178 8.25 -9.68 7.09
CA TRP A 178 8.88 -9.14 8.29
C TRP A 178 10.02 -8.21 7.90
N ALA A 179 10.18 -7.13 8.65
CA ALA A 179 11.35 -6.28 8.54
C ALA A 179 12.45 -6.85 9.44
N PRO A 180 13.69 -7.01 8.94
CA PRO A 180 14.78 -7.46 9.78
C PRO A 180 15.09 -6.45 10.89
N PRO A 181 15.50 -6.89 12.09
CA PRO A 181 15.95 -5.99 13.14
C PRO A 181 17.15 -5.21 12.61
N VAL A 182 16.97 -3.90 12.40
CA VAL A 182 18.04 -3.03 11.90
C VAL A 182 19.06 -2.83 13.02
N LYS A 183 20.20 -3.54 12.96
CA LYS A 183 21.39 -3.18 13.73
C LYS A 183 22.16 -2.12 12.96
N GLY A 184 21.98 -0.85 13.34
CA GLY A 184 22.73 0.27 12.81
C GLY A 184 22.24 0.75 11.44
N ALA A 185 21.74 1.98 11.44
CA ALA A 185 21.98 2.99 10.43
C ALA A 185 21.60 2.79 8.95
N GLY A 186 20.85 1.76 8.58
CA GLY A 186 20.27 1.68 7.24
C GLY A 186 19.03 0.80 7.21
N VAL A 187 17.90 1.35 6.77
CA VAL A 187 16.69 0.57 6.46
C VAL A 187 17.03 -0.30 5.26
N ARG A 188 17.60 -1.49 5.52
CA ARG A 188 17.82 -2.48 4.47
C ARG A 188 16.46 -3.01 4.06
N GLY A 189 16.22 -3.03 2.75
CA GLY A 189 14.94 -3.29 2.11
C GLY A 189 14.16 -4.49 2.66
N PHE A 190 12.85 -4.41 2.48
CA PHE A 190 11.89 -5.45 2.77
C PHE A 190 12.35 -6.80 2.19
N ARG A 191 12.28 -7.86 2.99
CA ARG A 191 12.63 -9.21 2.53
C ARG A 191 11.42 -10.12 2.61
N HIS A 192 11.12 -10.78 1.50
CA HIS A 192 10.31 -11.99 1.49
C HIS A 192 11.22 -13.17 1.84
N GLU A 193 11.55 -13.39 3.12
CA GLU A 193 12.36 -14.58 3.49
C GLU A 193 11.55 -15.89 3.50
N GLY A 194 10.32 -15.86 2.99
CA GLY A 194 9.47 -17.02 2.81
C GLY A 194 8.02 -16.66 2.48
N GLY A 195 7.20 -17.70 2.46
CA GLY A 195 5.77 -17.58 2.29
C GLY A 195 5.07 -18.83 2.81
N ILE A 196 3.76 -18.75 2.93
CA ILE A 196 2.88 -19.87 3.25
C ILE A 196 2.71 -20.67 1.96
N PRO A 197 3.35 -21.85 1.84
CA PRO A 197 3.30 -22.64 0.60
C PRO A 197 1.96 -23.37 0.48
N TYR A 198 1.66 -23.89 -0.71
CA TYR A 198 0.45 -24.67 -0.94
C TYR A 198 0.28 -25.85 0.03
N ALA A 199 1.37 -26.48 0.48
CA ALA A 199 1.30 -27.59 1.44
C ALA A 199 0.56 -27.20 2.73
N VAL A 200 0.77 -25.97 3.23
CA VAL A 200 0.06 -25.46 4.43
C VAL A 200 -1.41 -25.21 4.10
N PHE A 201 -1.71 -24.61 2.94
CA PHE A 201 -3.11 -24.44 2.49
C PHE A 201 -3.82 -25.79 2.32
N SER A 202 -3.14 -26.80 1.77
CA SER A 202 -3.67 -28.14 1.60
C SER A 202 -3.97 -28.82 2.94
N ALA A 203 -3.14 -28.58 3.97
CA ALA A 203 -3.38 -29.07 5.33
C ALA A 203 -4.47 -28.29 6.08
N HIS A 204 -4.70 -27.02 5.72
CA HIS A 204 -5.53 -26.08 6.49
C HIS A 204 -6.56 -25.34 5.63
N HIS A 205 -7.30 -26.06 4.79
CA HIS A 205 -8.45 -25.54 4.06
C HIS A 205 -9.77 -26.19 4.52
N THR A 206 -10.87 -25.54 4.18
CA THR A 206 -12.22 -26.05 4.34
C THR A 206 -13.05 -25.73 3.10
N ARG A 207 -14.08 -26.54 2.85
CA ARG A 207 -15.06 -26.28 1.79
C ARG A 207 -16.30 -25.68 2.43
N VAL A 208 -16.69 -24.51 1.95
CA VAL A 208 -17.83 -23.77 2.50
C VAL A 208 -18.86 -23.54 1.41
N PRO A 209 -20.16 -23.73 1.70
CA PRO A 209 -21.22 -23.27 0.83
C PRO A 209 -21.26 -21.74 0.84
N VAL A 210 -21.32 -21.12 -0.33
CA VAL A 210 -21.45 -19.68 -0.50
C VAL A 210 -22.76 -19.41 -1.22
N GLY A 211 -23.82 -19.19 -0.44
CA GLY A 211 -25.17 -18.94 -0.96
C GLY A 211 -25.69 -20.06 -1.87
N ASP A 212 -26.36 -19.65 -2.94
CA ASP A 212 -26.89 -20.54 -3.99
C ASP A 212 -25.86 -20.78 -5.10
N GLU A 213 -24.72 -20.09 -5.07
CA GLU A 213 -23.68 -20.10 -6.09
C GLU A 213 -22.90 -21.43 -6.11
N GLY A 214 -22.77 -22.08 -4.95
CA GLY A 214 -22.18 -23.40 -4.81
C GLY A 214 -21.20 -23.48 -3.64
N THR A 215 -20.09 -24.20 -3.85
CA THR A 215 -19.04 -24.37 -2.84
C THR A 215 -17.75 -23.72 -3.29
N VAL A 216 -17.01 -23.17 -2.34
CA VAL A 216 -15.63 -22.72 -2.55
C VAL A 216 -14.71 -23.35 -1.52
N THR A 217 -13.45 -23.53 -1.91
CA THR A 217 -12.40 -23.99 -1.00
C THR A 217 -11.63 -22.76 -0.50
N VAL A 218 -11.59 -22.56 0.81
CA VAL A 218 -10.94 -21.40 1.47
C VAL A 218 -10.06 -21.88 2.63
N PRO A 219 -9.13 -21.07 3.16
CA PRO A 219 -8.41 -21.38 4.38
C PRO A 219 -9.36 -21.64 5.55
N THR A 220 -8.94 -22.50 6.47
CA THR A 220 -9.53 -22.59 7.83
C THR A 220 -9.43 -21.23 8.54
N PRO A 221 -10.29 -20.93 9.53
CA PRO A 221 -10.26 -19.66 10.27
C PRO A 221 -8.88 -19.29 10.83
N GLU A 222 -8.11 -20.27 11.30
CA GLU A 222 -6.76 -20.10 11.85
C GLU A 222 -5.78 -19.65 10.77
N LEU A 223 -5.76 -20.34 9.63
CA LEU A 223 -4.89 -19.96 8.52
C LEU A 223 -5.31 -18.61 7.92
N ALA A 224 -6.63 -18.35 7.82
CA ALA A 224 -7.15 -17.05 7.40
C ALA A 224 -6.67 -15.92 8.32
N ALA A 225 -6.70 -16.12 9.64
CA ALA A 225 -6.20 -15.15 10.61
C ALA A 225 -4.69 -14.90 10.45
N VAL A 226 -3.88 -15.94 10.24
CA VAL A 226 -2.44 -15.80 9.96
C VAL A 226 -2.21 -14.99 8.68
N ILE A 227 -2.89 -15.34 7.58
CA ILE A 227 -2.82 -14.60 6.31
C ILE A 227 -3.24 -13.13 6.48
N THR A 228 -4.28 -12.85 7.25
CA THR A 228 -4.69 -11.45 7.49
C THR A 228 -3.67 -10.72 8.35
N CYS A 229 -3.04 -11.35 9.34
CA CYS A 229 -1.94 -10.75 10.08
C CYS A 229 -0.74 -10.42 9.18
N THR A 230 -0.36 -11.32 8.26
CA THR A 230 0.78 -11.06 7.35
C THR A 230 0.46 -9.95 6.35
N ASN A 231 -0.77 -9.89 5.83
CA ASN A 231 -1.20 -8.77 4.98
C ASN A 231 -1.27 -7.45 5.75
N LEU A 232 -1.76 -7.46 6.99
CA LEU A 232 -1.75 -6.30 7.88
C LEU A 232 -0.32 -5.77 8.06
N TYR A 233 0.64 -6.68 8.30
CA TYR A 233 2.05 -6.32 8.43
C TYR A 233 2.61 -5.77 7.12
N LYS A 234 2.31 -6.42 5.99
CA LYS A 234 2.71 -5.94 4.66
C LYS A 234 2.22 -4.52 4.42
N ASP A 235 0.93 -4.27 4.66
CA ASP A 235 0.33 -2.95 4.48
C ASP A 235 0.94 -1.93 5.45
N TYR A 236 1.23 -2.31 6.70
CA TYR A 236 1.92 -1.44 7.65
C TYR A 236 3.37 -1.13 7.23
N ALA A 237 4.12 -2.14 6.79
CA ALA A 237 5.55 -2.03 6.53
C ALA A 237 5.86 -1.42 5.14
N LEU A 238 5.11 -1.79 4.10
CA LEU A 238 5.30 -1.28 2.74
C LEU A 238 4.78 0.14 2.56
N ASN A 239 3.79 0.56 3.34
CA ASN A 239 3.33 1.95 3.35
C ASN A 239 4.24 2.88 4.20
N GLY A 240 5.38 2.39 4.68
CA GLY A 240 6.34 3.15 5.51
C GLY A 240 7.24 4.15 4.77
N PHE A 241 6.94 4.47 3.51
CA PHE A 241 7.59 5.52 2.72
C PHE A 241 6.91 6.88 2.97
N PRO A 242 7.54 8.04 2.69
CA PRO A 242 6.98 9.36 3.00
C PRO A 242 5.80 9.68 2.06
N ARG A 243 4.69 8.99 2.25
CA ARG A 243 3.36 9.39 1.83
C ARG A 243 2.54 9.56 3.11
N PRO A 244 1.72 10.60 3.24
CA PRO A 244 0.90 10.88 4.42
C PRO A 244 -0.29 9.90 4.55
N PHE A 245 -0.08 8.61 4.23
CA PHE A 245 -1.14 7.63 4.03
C PHE A 245 -0.74 6.25 4.55
N GLY A 246 -0.27 6.20 5.80
CA GLY A 246 -0.04 4.95 6.52
C GLY A 246 -1.35 4.36 7.05
N THR A 247 -2.31 3.96 6.23
CA THR A 247 -3.54 3.32 6.75
C THR A 247 -3.42 1.83 6.75
N THR A 248 -3.19 1.28 7.93
CA THR A 248 -3.60 -0.10 8.21
C THR A 248 -5.13 -0.16 8.22
N PRO A 249 -5.79 -0.90 7.31
CA PRO A 249 -7.25 -0.94 7.25
C PRO A 249 -7.83 -1.55 8.53
N LEU A 250 -8.75 -0.85 9.22
CA LEU A 250 -9.40 -1.38 10.42
C LEU A 250 -10.23 -2.64 10.10
N GLY A 251 -10.67 -2.79 8.86
CA GLY A 251 -11.33 -4.01 8.38
C GLY A 251 -10.47 -5.27 8.51
N HIS A 252 -9.14 -5.17 8.43
CA HIS A 252 -8.27 -6.33 8.69
C HIS A 252 -8.28 -6.74 10.16
N LEU A 253 -8.19 -5.77 11.07
CA LEU A 253 -8.30 -6.03 12.51
C LEU A 253 -9.65 -6.66 12.85
N ALA A 254 -10.71 -6.15 12.24
CA ALA A 254 -12.05 -6.66 12.42
C ALA A 254 -12.23 -8.08 11.84
N GLU A 255 -11.59 -8.40 10.71
CA GLU A 255 -11.54 -9.77 10.16
C GLU A 255 -10.79 -10.74 11.09
N ILE A 256 -9.66 -10.31 11.66
CA ILE A 256 -8.90 -11.11 12.63
C ILE A 256 -9.78 -11.50 13.82
N VAL A 257 -10.55 -10.55 14.36
CA VAL A 257 -11.49 -10.81 15.45
C VAL A 257 -12.62 -11.74 15.01
N ASP A 258 -13.19 -11.56 13.82
CA ASP A 258 -14.24 -12.45 13.30
C ASP A 258 -13.72 -13.90 13.13
N PHE A 259 -12.51 -14.09 12.63
CA PHE A 259 -11.90 -15.41 12.51
C PHE A 259 -11.65 -16.06 13.87
N ALA A 260 -11.11 -15.30 14.83
CA ALA A 260 -10.88 -15.79 16.19
C ALA A 260 -12.19 -16.12 16.94
N ALA A 261 -13.30 -15.49 16.55
CA ALA A 261 -14.64 -15.75 17.08
C ALA A 261 -15.41 -16.82 16.31
N HIS A 262 -14.84 -17.36 15.22
CA HIS A 262 -15.48 -18.41 14.43
C HIS A 262 -15.65 -19.69 15.28
N PRO A 263 -16.81 -20.39 15.24
CA PRO A 263 -17.06 -21.57 16.07
C PRO A 263 -16.01 -22.69 15.92
N ASP A 264 -15.46 -22.84 14.72
CA ASP A 264 -14.45 -23.85 14.40
C ASP A 264 -13.01 -23.38 14.62
N PHE A 265 -12.78 -22.19 15.20
CA PHE A 265 -11.42 -21.69 15.44
C PHE A 265 -10.76 -22.44 16.62
N ASP A 266 -9.66 -23.13 16.35
CA ASP A 266 -8.79 -23.77 17.33
C ASP A 266 -7.57 -22.88 17.65
N ALA A 267 -7.54 -22.37 18.89
CA ALA A 267 -6.46 -21.52 19.39
C ALA A 267 -5.07 -22.20 19.35
N GLY A 268 -4.99 -23.51 19.63
CA GLY A 268 -3.74 -24.25 19.60
C GLY A 268 -3.23 -24.40 18.17
N ARG A 269 -4.12 -24.76 17.24
CA ARG A 269 -3.81 -24.85 15.82
C ARG A 269 -3.36 -23.52 15.22
N PHE A 270 -3.99 -22.40 15.61
CA PHE A 270 -3.54 -21.07 15.20
C PHE A 270 -2.09 -20.79 15.61
N VAL A 271 -1.71 -21.12 16.85
CA VAL A 271 -0.34 -20.96 17.35
C VAL A 271 0.64 -21.85 16.56
N GLU A 272 0.25 -23.10 16.25
CA GLU A 272 1.05 -24.03 15.45
C GLU A 272 1.29 -23.49 14.03
N ILE A 273 0.24 -23.09 13.31
CA ILE A 273 0.32 -22.54 11.96
C ILE A 273 1.17 -21.26 11.94
N ALA A 274 0.97 -20.35 12.92
CA ALA A 274 1.74 -19.12 13.00
C ALA A 274 3.25 -19.39 13.17
N ARG A 275 3.63 -20.41 13.95
CA ARG A 275 5.04 -20.83 14.11
C ARG A 275 5.58 -21.50 12.85
N GLU A 276 4.84 -22.44 12.27
CA GLU A 276 5.22 -23.11 11.02
C GLU A 276 5.48 -22.10 9.90
N CYS A 277 4.60 -21.10 9.77
CA CYS A 277 4.71 -20.03 8.79
C CYS A 277 5.68 -18.91 9.18
N ARG A 278 6.28 -18.97 10.38
CA ARG A 278 7.14 -17.90 10.95
C ARG A 278 6.46 -16.53 10.96
N ALA A 279 5.15 -16.49 11.20
CA ALA A 279 4.33 -15.29 11.16
C ALA A 279 4.28 -14.53 12.50
N ALA A 280 5.07 -14.94 13.51
CA ALA A 280 5.07 -14.32 14.84
C ALA A 280 5.21 -12.78 14.82
N PRO A 281 6.10 -12.16 14.00
CA PRO A 281 6.20 -10.70 13.91
C PRO A 281 4.91 -10.03 13.40
N SER A 282 4.24 -10.66 12.45
CA SER A 282 2.97 -10.17 11.91
C SER A 282 1.84 -10.29 12.94
N VAL A 283 1.82 -11.37 13.71
CA VAL A 283 0.86 -11.57 14.81
C VAL A 283 1.12 -10.59 15.96
N GLU A 284 2.39 -10.32 16.31
CA GLU A 284 2.77 -9.34 17.33
C GLU A 284 2.26 -7.93 16.97
N LEU A 285 2.44 -7.50 15.71
CA LEU A 285 1.88 -6.24 15.22
C LEU A 285 0.34 -6.22 15.34
N ALA A 286 -0.33 -7.30 14.92
CA ALA A 286 -1.79 -7.39 15.01
C ALA A 286 -2.27 -7.28 16.47
N VAL A 287 -1.61 -7.95 17.43
CA VAL A 287 -1.91 -7.84 18.87
C VAL A 287 -1.82 -6.39 19.34
N ALA A 288 -0.73 -5.70 19.01
CA ALA A 288 -0.54 -4.32 19.42
C ALA A 288 -1.60 -3.37 18.83
N LEU A 289 -1.97 -3.56 17.57
CA LEU A 289 -3.01 -2.76 16.91
C LEU A 289 -4.41 -3.07 17.45
N LEU A 290 -4.74 -4.33 17.69
CA LEU A 290 -6.01 -4.74 18.31
C LEU A 290 -6.20 -4.10 19.69
N ASP A 291 -5.15 -4.15 20.53
CA ASP A 291 -5.14 -3.53 21.86
C ASP A 291 -5.31 -2.00 21.77
N ARG A 292 -4.47 -1.34 20.97
CA ARG A 292 -4.49 0.12 20.76
C ARG A 292 -5.86 0.63 20.29
N HIS A 293 -6.50 -0.10 19.38
CA HIS A 293 -7.80 0.30 18.83
C HIS A 293 -8.99 -0.24 19.65
N GLY A 294 -8.75 -0.96 20.74
CA GLY A 294 -9.77 -1.41 21.69
C GLY A 294 -10.64 -2.56 21.19
N PHE A 295 -10.17 -3.34 20.20
CA PHE A 295 -10.88 -4.54 19.73
C PHE A 295 -10.91 -5.64 20.80
N GLY A 296 -9.99 -5.57 21.76
CA GLY A 296 -9.64 -6.71 22.62
C GLY A 296 -8.72 -7.67 21.87
N VAL A 297 -7.80 -8.29 22.60
CA VAL A 297 -6.85 -9.24 22.03
C VAL A 297 -7.38 -10.66 22.24
N PRO A 298 -7.63 -11.45 21.17
CA PRO A 298 -8.05 -12.83 21.35
C PRO A 298 -6.99 -13.64 22.12
N PRO A 299 -7.36 -14.48 23.11
CA PRO A 299 -6.40 -15.10 24.04
C PRO A 299 -5.27 -15.92 23.40
N ALA A 300 -5.48 -16.48 22.21
CA ALA A 300 -4.49 -17.27 21.48
C ALA A 300 -3.35 -16.43 20.88
N PHE A 301 -3.60 -15.15 20.59
CA PHE A 301 -2.71 -14.31 19.81
C PHE A 301 -1.40 -13.95 20.55
N PRO A 302 -1.42 -13.59 21.85
CA PRO A 302 -0.20 -13.37 22.61
C PRO A 302 0.73 -14.59 22.62
N ALA A 303 0.16 -15.80 22.69
CA ALA A 303 0.94 -17.04 22.69
C ALA A 303 1.62 -17.30 21.33
N ALA A 304 0.93 -16.99 20.23
CA ALA A 304 1.50 -17.06 18.87
C ALA A 304 2.57 -15.97 18.62
N ALA A 305 2.42 -14.79 19.23
CA ALA A 305 3.40 -13.70 19.16
C ALA A 305 4.66 -13.97 20.00
N SER A 306 4.60 -14.88 20.97
CA SER A 306 5.68 -15.11 21.96
C SER A 306 6.82 -16.03 21.48
N ASP A 307 7.00 -16.22 20.18
CA ASP A 307 8.08 -17.06 19.63
C ASP A 307 9.47 -16.51 20.01
N PRO A 308 10.49 -17.32 20.40
CA PRO A 308 11.81 -16.84 20.80
C PRO A 308 12.65 -16.21 19.68
N ALA A 309 12.09 -16.10 18.47
CA ALA A 309 12.70 -15.38 17.36
C ALA A 309 13.08 -13.94 17.79
N PRO A 310 14.09 -13.31 17.16
CA PRO A 310 14.57 -11.99 17.56
C PRO A 310 13.40 -11.01 17.63
N ARG A 311 13.02 -10.64 18.85
CA ARG A 311 11.86 -9.77 19.11
C ARG A 311 11.97 -8.51 18.26
N LEU A 312 10.84 -8.04 17.72
CA LEU A 312 10.68 -6.72 17.11
C LEU A 312 10.90 -5.55 18.10
N ARG A 313 11.48 -5.79 19.28
CA ARG A 313 11.78 -4.77 20.30
C ARG A 313 12.64 -3.61 19.80
N ASN A 314 13.23 -3.69 18.61
CA ASN A 314 14.03 -2.60 18.01
C ASN A 314 13.44 -2.00 16.74
N LEU A 315 12.27 -2.45 16.27
CA LEU A 315 11.69 -2.00 15.01
C LEU A 315 10.71 -0.86 15.26
N ALA A 316 11.21 0.31 15.64
CA ALA A 316 10.49 1.60 15.58
C ALA A 316 9.07 1.63 16.19
N MET A 317 8.72 0.65 17.02
CA MET A 317 7.49 0.61 17.82
C MET A 317 7.63 1.47 19.07
N ASP A 318 8.84 1.92 19.42
CA ASP A 318 9.02 2.97 20.43
C ASP A 318 9.04 4.38 19.79
N TYR A 319 9.48 4.51 18.53
CA TYR A 319 9.48 5.77 17.76
C TYR A 319 8.12 6.08 17.08
N ALA A 320 7.14 5.18 17.17
CA ALA A 320 5.77 5.49 16.76
C ALA A 320 4.93 6.08 17.91
N PHE A 321 5.53 6.32 19.07
CA PHE A 321 4.79 6.51 20.32
C PHE A 321 5.45 7.53 21.26
N THR A 322 5.28 8.84 21.01
CA THR A 322 5.37 9.88 22.07
C THR A 322 4.58 11.16 21.71
N ASP A 323 3.81 11.62 22.71
CA ASP A 323 3.33 12.96 23.10
C ASP A 323 2.89 14.03 22.07
N GLY A 324 1.57 14.20 21.96
CA GLY A 324 0.92 15.39 22.52
C GLY A 324 1.03 16.75 21.84
N THR A 325 1.61 16.89 20.64
CA THR A 325 1.68 18.20 19.96
C THR A 325 0.36 18.60 19.26
N PRO A 326 -0.18 19.81 19.48
CA PRO A 326 -1.34 20.35 18.76
C PRO A 326 -0.97 20.79 17.33
N GLY A 327 -1.79 20.44 16.32
CA GLY A 327 -1.73 21.05 14.98
C GLY A 327 -1.47 20.13 13.76
N ALA A 328 -1.85 18.84 13.78
CA ALA A 328 -1.64 17.90 12.66
C ALA A 328 -2.93 17.19 12.19
N ASP A 329 -4.05 17.87 12.29
CA ASP A 329 -5.36 17.23 12.46
C ASP A 329 -6.01 16.68 11.18
N GLU A 330 -5.74 17.25 10.01
CA GLU A 330 -6.27 16.70 8.75
C GLU A 330 -5.50 15.46 8.27
N GLN A 331 -4.16 15.42 8.47
CA GLN A 331 -3.33 14.24 8.16
C GLN A 331 -3.61 13.07 9.13
N LEU A 332 -3.95 13.34 10.40
CA LEU A 332 -4.22 12.33 11.43
C LEU A 332 -5.40 11.38 11.13
N LEU A 333 -6.36 11.79 10.29
CA LEU A 333 -7.51 10.97 9.91
C LEU A 333 -7.21 10.01 8.76
N ASP A 334 -6.38 10.47 7.84
CA ASP A 334 -5.83 9.69 6.73
C ASP A 334 -4.63 8.83 7.14
N ASP A 335 -4.21 8.95 8.40
CA ASP A 335 -3.06 8.32 9.04
C ASP A 335 -3.43 7.49 10.26
N LEU A 336 -4.43 6.62 10.12
CA LEU A 336 -4.76 5.68 11.18
C LEU A 336 -3.64 4.70 11.55
N VAL A 337 -2.46 4.82 10.92
CA VAL A 337 -1.17 4.57 11.57
C VAL A 337 -0.08 5.57 11.08
N VAL A 338 0.15 6.70 11.77
CA VAL A 338 1.43 7.44 11.63
C VAL A 338 2.26 7.53 12.90
N ARG A 339 3.55 7.25 12.65
CA ARG A 339 4.74 7.48 13.45
C ARG A 339 4.87 8.97 13.78
N ARG A 340 4.35 9.39 14.93
CA ARG A 340 4.50 10.78 15.38
C ARG A 340 5.84 11.05 16.10
N GLY A 341 6.49 10.01 16.62
CA GLY A 341 7.69 10.14 17.45
C GLY A 341 8.98 9.77 16.73
N GLY A 342 9.19 10.26 15.51
CA GLY A 342 10.42 9.90 14.80
C GLY A 342 10.52 10.42 13.37
N PHE A 343 9.53 11.15 12.85
CA PHE A 343 9.67 11.73 11.52
C PHE A 343 10.73 12.85 11.52
N ASP A 344 10.78 13.70 12.53
CA ASP A 344 11.84 14.72 12.66
C ASP A 344 13.21 14.12 12.96
N ASP A 345 13.29 13.04 13.76
CA ASP A 345 14.54 12.30 13.98
C ASP A 345 14.96 11.52 12.74
N TYR A 346 14.03 10.92 12.00
CA TYR A 346 14.26 10.26 10.71
C TYR A 346 14.66 11.29 9.64
N LEU A 347 14.07 12.48 9.64
CA LEU A 347 14.43 13.60 8.77
C LEU A 347 15.76 14.23 9.18
N ALA A 348 16.10 14.30 10.46
CA ALA A 348 17.41 14.74 10.94
C ALA A 348 18.49 13.68 10.64
N TYR A 349 18.10 12.41 10.68
CA TYR A 349 18.93 11.25 10.36
C TYR A 349 19.13 11.05 8.85
N LEU A 350 18.11 11.38 8.05
CA LEU A 350 18.14 11.39 6.58
C LEU A 350 18.44 12.77 6.00
N SER A 351 18.66 13.79 6.83
CA SER A 351 19.03 15.11 6.34
C SER A 351 20.29 14.93 5.51
N PRO A 352 20.24 15.16 4.18
CA PRO A 352 21.45 15.54 3.50
C PRO A 352 21.95 16.80 4.22
N SER A 353 23.26 16.98 4.33
CA SER A 353 23.83 18.31 4.58
C SER A 353 23.00 19.32 3.79
N PRO A 354 22.44 20.38 4.41
CA PRO A 354 21.62 21.33 3.68
C PRO A 354 22.41 21.73 2.43
N VAL A 355 21.85 21.46 1.25
CA VAL A 355 22.38 22.00 0.00
C VAL A 355 22.06 23.48 0.08
N LEU A 356 22.95 24.22 0.74
CA LEU A 356 22.91 25.65 0.80
C LEU A 356 23.09 26.13 -0.64
N ALA A 357 22.01 26.66 -1.23
CA ALA A 357 22.10 27.52 -2.40
C ALA A 357 23.04 28.67 -2.03
N GLY A 358 24.31 28.56 -2.40
CA GLY A 358 25.36 29.45 -1.93
C GLY A 358 26.79 28.90 -2.05
N GLY A 359 26.97 27.61 -2.35
CA GLY A 359 28.27 27.09 -2.77
C GLY A 359 28.54 27.43 -4.24
N ASP A 360 29.71 28.00 -4.52
CA ASP A 360 30.19 28.35 -5.85
C ASP A 360 29.93 27.22 -6.86
N ALA A 361 29.11 27.48 -7.89
CA ALA A 361 28.74 26.50 -8.92
C ALA A 361 29.96 25.92 -9.64
N ASP A 362 31.10 26.62 -9.56
CA ASP A 362 32.39 26.22 -10.14
C ASP A 362 33.11 25.10 -9.36
N SER A 363 32.66 24.73 -8.16
CA SER A 363 33.31 23.70 -7.33
C SER A 363 32.78 22.28 -7.51
N ALA A 364 31.71 22.08 -8.28
CA ALA A 364 31.20 20.77 -8.66
C ALA A 364 31.66 20.46 -10.10
N PRO A 365 32.67 19.58 -10.32
CA PRO A 365 33.47 19.50 -11.56
C PRO A 365 32.73 19.14 -12.87
N TRP A 366 31.40 19.03 -12.87
CA TRP A 366 30.61 18.51 -13.99
C TRP A 366 29.37 19.33 -14.35
N TYR A 367 29.01 20.37 -13.58
CA TYR A 367 27.78 21.12 -13.81
C TYR A 367 28.07 22.48 -14.43
N ARG A 368 28.16 22.55 -15.76
CA ARG A 368 27.92 23.81 -16.46
C ARG A 368 26.41 24.02 -16.54
N THR A 369 25.94 25.14 -16.02
CA THR A 369 24.58 25.63 -16.29
C THR A 369 24.38 25.68 -17.80
N ALA A 370 23.21 25.23 -18.26
CA ALA A 370 22.84 25.48 -19.66
C ALA A 370 22.74 27.01 -19.82
N PRO A 371 23.22 27.59 -20.93
CA PRO A 371 23.04 29.02 -21.17
C PRO A 371 21.55 29.37 -21.10
N GLY A 372 21.14 30.16 -20.10
CA GLY A 372 19.76 30.63 -19.93
C GLY A 372 18.92 29.98 -18.82
N SER A 373 19.45 29.02 -18.04
CA SER A 373 18.72 28.51 -16.85
C SER A 373 19.08 29.32 -15.59
N ASP A 374 18.10 29.96 -14.95
CA ASP A 374 18.30 30.83 -13.78
C ASP A 374 18.61 30.07 -12.48
N PHE A 375 18.34 28.75 -12.42
CA PHE A 375 18.58 27.94 -11.24
C PHE A 375 18.83 26.46 -11.59
N SER A 376 19.90 25.88 -11.05
CA SER A 376 20.11 24.44 -11.08
C SER A 376 20.64 23.90 -9.75
N VAL A 377 20.02 22.84 -9.25
CA VAL A 377 20.52 22.09 -8.08
C VAL A 377 20.84 20.68 -8.53
N GLY A 378 22.07 20.25 -8.22
CA GLY A 378 22.57 18.91 -8.48
C GLY A 378 22.90 18.20 -7.18
N THR A 379 22.54 16.93 -7.06
CA THR A 379 23.06 16.06 -5.99
C THR A 379 23.43 14.69 -6.54
N THR A 380 24.47 14.09 -5.96
CA THR A 380 24.87 12.71 -6.20
C THR A 380 24.68 11.94 -4.91
N VAL A 381 23.98 10.82 -4.99
CA VAL A 381 23.79 9.93 -3.84
C VAL A 381 24.45 8.60 -4.13
N ASP A 382 25.53 8.34 -3.39
CA ASP A 382 26.20 7.05 -3.39
C ASP A 382 25.40 6.08 -2.50
N THR A 383 24.72 5.13 -3.14
CA THR A 383 23.97 4.07 -2.46
C THR A 383 24.77 2.78 -2.30
N GLY A 384 26.08 2.82 -2.58
CA GLY A 384 26.99 1.68 -2.61
C GLY A 384 27.20 1.12 -4.02
N ASP A 385 26.12 0.63 -4.65
CA ASP A 385 26.19 -0.04 -5.95
C ASP A 385 25.66 0.85 -7.11
N LEU A 386 25.08 2.02 -6.81
CA LEU A 386 24.46 2.92 -7.81
C LEU A 386 24.86 4.37 -7.54
N ASP A 387 25.34 5.04 -8.59
CA ASP A 387 25.57 6.48 -8.63
C ASP A 387 24.32 7.14 -9.24
N VAL A 388 23.47 7.65 -8.36
CA VAL A 388 22.23 8.35 -8.74
C VAL A 388 22.47 9.84 -8.72
N ARG A 389 22.16 10.49 -9.83
CA ARG A 389 22.31 11.92 -10.06
C ARG A 389 20.96 12.54 -10.27
N PHE A 390 20.72 13.63 -9.57
CA PHE A 390 19.52 14.43 -9.77
C PHE A 390 19.94 15.81 -10.20
N ARG A 391 19.29 16.35 -11.22
CA ARG A 391 19.38 17.72 -11.64
C ARG A 391 17.98 18.29 -11.70
N LEU A 392 17.79 19.46 -11.12
CA LEU A 392 16.57 20.23 -11.36
C LEU A 392 16.93 21.52 -12.06
N LEU A 393 16.10 21.85 -13.03
CA LEU A 393 16.24 22.96 -13.94
C LEU A 393 14.93 23.71 -13.92
N LEU A 394 14.94 24.96 -13.47
CA LEU A 394 13.82 25.85 -13.77
C LEU A 394 14.00 26.34 -15.20
N THR A 395 13.08 25.95 -16.08
CA THR A 395 13.00 26.34 -17.50
C THR A 395 11.90 27.38 -17.67
N ASP A 396 11.87 28.06 -18.82
CA ASP A 396 10.77 28.97 -19.17
C ASP A 396 9.41 28.23 -19.24
N SER A 397 9.46 26.91 -19.47
CA SER A 397 8.32 26.00 -19.56
C SER A 397 8.01 25.26 -18.25
N GLY A 398 8.73 25.52 -17.16
CA GLY A 398 8.42 25.01 -15.82
C GLY A 398 9.61 24.43 -15.05
N LEU A 399 9.39 23.39 -14.25
CA LEU A 399 10.45 22.70 -13.51
C LEU A 399 10.77 21.37 -14.20
N ARG A 400 11.97 21.27 -14.78
CA ARG A 400 12.52 20.04 -15.32
C ARG A 400 13.34 19.31 -14.26
N CYS A 401 13.04 18.05 -14.00
CA CYS A 401 13.84 17.15 -13.18
C CYS A 401 14.53 16.13 -14.09
N ASP A 402 15.85 16.19 -14.18
CA ASP A 402 16.65 15.15 -14.80
C ASP A 402 17.14 14.20 -13.71
N VAL A 403 16.95 12.91 -13.91
CA VAL A 403 17.51 11.88 -13.05
C VAL A 403 18.38 11.00 -13.91
N GLY A 404 19.66 10.93 -13.56
CA GLY A 404 20.62 10.01 -14.16
C GLY A 404 20.95 8.90 -13.18
N VAL A 405 20.94 7.66 -13.63
CA VAL A 405 21.39 6.51 -12.85
C VAL A 405 22.55 5.90 -13.62
N ARG A 406 23.76 5.98 -13.07
CA ARG A 406 24.84 5.12 -13.57
C ARG A 406 24.51 3.71 -13.15
N ASN A 407 24.30 2.86 -14.13
CA ASN A 407 23.80 1.53 -13.89
C ASN A 407 24.58 0.54 -14.76
N ASP A 408 25.32 -0.36 -14.12
CA ASP A 408 26.11 -1.41 -14.77
C ASP A 408 25.19 -2.56 -15.27
N GLY A 409 24.09 -2.23 -15.95
CA GLY A 409 23.17 -3.19 -16.58
C GLY A 409 21.97 -3.66 -15.74
N ALA A 410 21.58 -2.96 -14.67
CA ALA A 410 20.37 -3.29 -13.91
C ALA A 410 19.14 -2.50 -14.41
N ASN A 411 17.93 -3.03 -14.20
CA ASN A 411 16.72 -2.27 -14.47
C ASN A 411 16.46 -1.31 -13.31
N PHE A 412 16.02 -0.09 -13.60
CA PHE A 412 15.63 0.85 -12.55
C PHE A 412 14.28 1.51 -12.82
N GLU A 413 13.53 1.66 -11.74
CA GLU A 413 12.32 2.48 -11.69
C GLU A 413 12.63 3.73 -10.89
N VAL A 414 12.11 4.89 -11.32
CA VAL A 414 12.08 6.10 -10.51
C VAL A 414 10.65 6.60 -10.37
N LEU A 415 10.21 6.68 -9.12
CA LEU A 415 9.04 7.44 -8.73
C LEU A 415 9.51 8.84 -8.29
N LEU A 416 8.91 9.90 -8.81
CA LEU A 416 9.07 11.29 -8.36
C LEU A 416 7.76 11.72 -7.70
N ASP A 417 7.77 11.88 -6.38
CA ASP A 417 6.64 12.46 -5.64
C ASP A 417 6.77 13.98 -5.57
N VAL A 418 5.66 14.73 -5.70
CA VAL A 418 5.59 16.20 -5.75
C VAL A 418 4.31 16.65 -5.03
N GLY A 419 4.29 16.48 -3.71
CA GLY A 419 3.11 16.81 -2.88
C GLY A 419 1.98 15.80 -3.06
N ASP A 420 0.85 16.24 -3.63
CA ASP A 420 -0.31 15.37 -3.92
C ASP A 420 -0.14 14.60 -5.26
N HIS A 421 1.06 14.59 -5.85
CA HIS A 421 1.29 14.18 -7.22
C HIS A 421 2.47 13.21 -7.34
N GLY A 422 2.26 12.03 -7.92
CA GLY A 422 3.33 11.06 -8.20
C GLY A 422 3.55 10.87 -9.69
N LEU A 423 4.81 10.94 -10.12
CA LEU A 423 5.27 10.61 -11.48
C LEU A 423 6.10 9.33 -11.41
N TRP A 424 5.92 8.40 -12.35
CA TRP A 424 6.66 7.13 -12.39
C TRP A 424 7.30 6.94 -13.77
N GLY A 425 8.57 6.57 -13.79
CA GLY A 425 9.31 6.20 -14.99
C GLY A 425 10.11 4.92 -14.76
N ARG A 426 10.29 4.12 -15.82
CA ARG A 426 11.09 2.89 -15.81
C ARG A 426 12.08 2.92 -16.97
N ALA A 427 13.30 2.50 -16.70
CA ALA A 427 14.32 2.25 -17.72
C ALA A 427 14.78 0.80 -17.59
N ASP A 428 14.66 0.06 -18.69
CA ASP A 428 15.13 -1.32 -18.79
C ASP A 428 16.51 -1.35 -19.45
N ALA A 429 17.46 -2.04 -18.82
CA ALA A 429 18.85 -2.15 -19.25
C ALA A 429 19.03 -2.97 -20.52
N ASP A 430 18.13 -3.93 -20.78
CA ASP A 430 18.34 -4.94 -21.83
C ASP A 430 17.93 -4.47 -23.23
N ASP A 431 17.07 -3.46 -23.37
CA ASP A 431 16.53 -3.06 -24.68
C ASP A 431 17.03 -1.71 -25.20
N HIS A 432 17.82 -0.94 -24.42
CA HIS A 432 18.10 0.48 -24.70
C HIS A 432 16.83 1.32 -25.00
N THR A 433 15.65 0.76 -24.77
CA THR A 433 14.36 1.43 -24.89
C THR A 433 13.91 1.81 -23.51
N VAL A 434 13.75 3.12 -23.30
CA VAL A 434 12.99 3.60 -22.17
C VAL A 434 11.52 3.33 -22.49
N ASP A 435 10.96 2.23 -21.95
CA ASP A 435 9.52 2.01 -22.02
C ASP A 435 8.85 2.99 -21.06
N SER A 436 8.67 4.23 -21.54
CA SER A 436 7.88 5.25 -20.87
C SER A 436 6.40 4.92 -21.01
N GLN A 437 5.96 3.84 -20.37
CA GLN A 437 4.55 3.68 -20.06
C GLN A 437 4.21 4.72 -19.02
N VAL A 438 3.77 5.89 -19.49
CA VAL A 438 2.96 6.79 -18.67
C VAL A 438 1.75 5.98 -18.24
N TYR A 439 1.83 5.34 -17.08
CA TYR A 439 0.67 4.71 -16.47
C TYR A 439 -0.33 5.83 -16.22
N GLN A 440 -1.29 6.02 -17.13
CA GLN A 440 -2.44 6.92 -17.00
C GLN A 440 -3.44 6.44 -15.93
N ARG A 441 -2.94 5.82 -14.85
CA ARG A 441 -3.66 5.71 -13.58
C ARG A 441 -2.98 6.61 -12.58
N LEU A 442 -3.18 7.91 -12.77
CA LEU A 442 -3.37 8.91 -11.73
C LEU A 442 -3.75 10.23 -12.42
N THR A 443 -5.06 10.45 -12.49
CA THR A 443 -5.75 11.74 -12.71
C THR A 443 -5.43 12.57 -13.95
N LYS A 444 -6.46 12.69 -14.79
CA LYS A 444 -6.78 13.89 -15.57
C LYS A 444 -6.70 15.09 -14.62
N ILE A 445 -5.57 15.79 -14.59
CA ILE A 445 -5.44 17.09 -13.91
C ILE A 445 -6.48 17.99 -14.57
N ARG A 446 -7.28 18.76 -13.80
CA ARG A 446 -8.16 19.89 -14.19
C ARG A 446 -8.11 20.39 -15.67
N GLY A 447 -8.33 19.53 -16.65
CA GLY A 447 -8.05 19.80 -18.08
C GLY A 447 -6.57 19.92 -18.52
N ILE A 448 -5.57 19.69 -17.68
CA ILE A 448 -4.13 19.82 -18.02
C ILE A 448 -3.54 18.46 -18.38
N THR A 449 -3.09 18.31 -19.62
CA THR A 449 -2.27 17.18 -20.05
C THR A 449 -0.82 17.51 -19.71
N VAL A 450 -0.18 16.75 -18.79
CA VAL A 450 1.27 16.85 -18.60
C VAL A 450 1.93 16.13 -19.77
N ALA A 451 2.63 16.88 -20.62
CA ALA A 451 3.47 16.31 -21.66
C ALA A 451 4.77 15.86 -20.99
N THR A 452 4.87 14.58 -20.64
CA THR A 452 6.16 13.96 -20.34
C THR A 452 6.84 13.65 -21.67
N SER A 453 7.74 14.51 -22.14
CA SER A 453 8.77 14.04 -23.07
C SER A 453 9.84 13.34 -22.25
N VAL A 454 9.88 12.02 -22.33
CA VAL A 454 11.03 11.26 -21.85
C VAL A 454 12.03 11.27 -23.00
N ASP A 455 12.83 12.33 -23.07
CA ASP A 455 13.94 12.37 -24.00
C ASP A 455 15.06 11.51 -23.42
N PRO A 456 15.48 10.41 -24.07
CA PRO A 456 16.70 9.72 -23.67
C PRO A 456 17.85 10.70 -23.90
N ILE A 457 18.45 11.20 -22.83
CA ILE A 457 19.71 11.95 -22.96
C ILE A 457 20.77 10.90 -23.31
N GLU A 458 21.56 11.19 -24.36
CA GLU A 458 22.67 10.36 -24.82
C GLU A 458 23.43 9.72 -23.65
N GLU A 459 23.76 8.42 -23.77
CA GLU A 459 24.66 7.73 -22.86
C GLU A 459 26.03 8.45 -22.86
N CYS A 460 26.20 9.40 -21.96
CA CYS A 460 27.51 9.88 -21.57
C CYS A 460 27.97 9.05 -20.36
N ASP A 461 28.97 8.21 -20.56
CA ASP A 461 29.68 7.48 -19.50
C ASP A 461 28.84 6.47 -18.68
N GLY A 462 27.92 5.74 -19.33
CA GLY A 462 27.15 4.65 -18.72
C GLY A 462 26.03 5.12 -17.77
N VAL A 463 25.55 6.36 -17.95
CA VAL A 463 24.45 6.93 -17.18
C VAL A 463 23.18 6.91 -18.03
N SER A 464 22.21 6.10 -17.65
CA SER A 464 20.86 6.21 -18.20
C SER A 464 20.16 7.38 -17.51
N SER A 465 19.58 8.31 -18.27
CA SER A 465 18.86 9.43 -17.65
C SER A 465 17.51 9.67 -18.30
N PHE A 466 16.60 10.22 -17.50
CA PHE A 466 15.29 10.66 -17.95
C PHE A 466 15.01 12.05 -17.40
N SER A 467 14.23 12.81 -18.15
CA SER A 467 13.78 14.15 -17.79
C SER A 467 12.29 14.16 -17.60
N VAL A 468 11.83 14.88 -16.58
CA VAL A 468 10.40 15.15 -16.35
C VAL A 468 10.19 16.64 -16.25
N GLU A 469 9.35 17.20 -17.10
CA GLU A 469 9.03 18.63 -17.07
C GLU A 469 7.64 18.86 -16.44
N LEU A 470 7.61 19.66 -15.37
CA LEU A 470 6.41 20.08 -14.66
C LEU A 470 6.04 21.49 -15.12
N PRO A 471 4.88 21.72 -15.73
CA PRO A 471 4.52 23.05 -16.23
C PRO A 471 4.44 24.10 -15.10
N PRO A 472 4.59 25.41 -15.39
CA PRO A 472 4.75 26.45 -14.37
C PRO A 472 3.53 26.56 -13.45
N ASP A 473 2.35 26.25 -13.98
CA ASP A 473 1.07 26.29 -13.25
C ASP A 473 0.99 25.20 -12.15
N THR A 474 1.81 24.15 -12.26
CA THR A 474 1.97 23.11 -11.21
C THR A 474 2.71 23.65 -9.98
N LEU A 475 3.43 24.78 -10.11
CA LEU A 475 4.36 25.30 -9.10
C LEU A 475 3.78 26.47 -8.27
N ALA A 476 2.54 26.90 -8.50
CA ALA A 476 1.95 28.06 -7.82
C ALA A 476 0.74 27.69 -6.92
N PRO A 477 0.47 28.41 -5.80
CA PRO A 477 1.35 28.98 -4.78
C PRO A 477 1.00 28.36 -3.40
N ALA A 478 1.51 27.18 -3.09
CA ALA A 478 1.42 26.60 -1.73
C ALA A 478 2.67 25.81 -1.31
N VAL A 479 3.61 25.59 -2.23
CA VAL A 479 4.74 24.70 -2.00
C VAL A 479 5.93 25.51 -1.50
N SER A 480 6.02 25.71 -0.18
CA SER A 480 7.18 26.33 0.46
C SER A 480 8.42 25.43 0.48
N ALA A 481 8.26 24.14 0.16
CA ALA A 481 9.31 23.17 -0.09
C ALA A 481 8.76 22.11 -1.06
N LEU A 482 9.46 21.89 -2.17
CA LEU A 482 9.18 20.76 -3.05
C LEU A 482 9.90 19.55 -2.45
N GLU A 483 9.15 18.55 -2.01
CA GLU A 483 9.71 17.28 -1.58
C GLU A 483 9.69 16.32 -2.76
N LEU A 484 10.86 16.06 -3.33
CA LEU A 484 11.06 15.08 -4.38
C LEU A 484 11.54 13.79 -3.72
N THR A 485 10.66 12.80 -3.65
CA THR A 485 11.09 11.45 -3.28
C THR A 485 11.41 10.71 -4.54
N ALA A 486 12.68 10.32 -4.71
CA ALA A 486 13.09 9.40 -5.76
C ALA A 486 13.15 7.98 -5.20
N LEU A 487 12.24 7.11 -5.64
CA LEU A 487 12.32 5.68 -5.35
C LEU A 487 13.15 5.02 -6.45
N LEU A 488 14.40 4.67 -6.18
CA LEU A 488 15.17 3.85 -7.10
C LEU A 488 14.96 2.39 -6.74
N SER A 489 14.12 1.68 -7.49
CA SER A 489 14.00 0.23 -7.37
C SER A 489 14.92 -0.42 -8.40
N VAL A 490 16.02 -1.00 -7.94
CA VAL A 490 16.88 -1.83 -8.79
C VAL A 490 16.41 -3.27 -8.73
N ARG A 491 15.98 -3.77 -9.90
CA ARG A 491 15.70 -5.19 -10.09
C ARG A 491 16.93 -5.83 -10.71
N THR A 492 17.61 -6.66 -9.92
CA THR A 492 18.60 -7.59 -10.48
C THR A 492 17.87 -8.84 -10.96
N TYR A 493 18.43 -9.53 -11.97
CA TYR A 493 17.90 -10.78 -12.52
C TYR A 493 17.69 -11.88 -11.44
N GLU A 494 18.38 -11.76 -10.30
CA GLU A 494 18.30 -12.66 -9.13
C GLU A 494 17.31 -12.23 -8.02
N GLU A 495 16.16 -11.63 -8.36
CA GLU A 495 14.98 -11.51 -7.48
C GLU A 495 15.13 -10.68 -6.18
N LYS A 496 16.20 -9.89 -6.00
CA LYS A 496 16.26 -8.90 -4.91
C LYS A 496 15.82 -7.55 -5.43
N GLN A 497 14.57 -7.16 -5.17
CA GLN A 497 14.18 -5.76 -5.20
C GLN A 497 14.97 -5.03 -4.12
N ARG A 498 15.97 -4.25 -4.54
CA ARG A 498 16.61 -3.27 -3.68
C ARG A 498 16.01 -1.93 -4.03
N ALA A 499 15.11 -1.47 -3.19
CA ALA A 499 14.62 -0.09 -3.24
C ALA A 499 15.56 0.78 -2.38
N ALA A 500 16.25 1.72 -3.01
CA ALA A 500 16.83 2.85 -2.32
C ALA A 500 15.85 4.02 -2.46
N VAL A 501 15.42 4.58 -1.33
CA VAL A 501 14.66 5.84 -1.33
C VAL A 501 15.60 6.97 -1.01
N ILE A 502 15.64 7.93 -1.93
CA ILE A 502 16.43 9.13 -1.81
C ILE A 502 15.43 10.27 -1.64
N PRO A 503 15.14 10.71 -0.39
CA PRO A 503 14.35 11.90 -0.18
C PRO A 503 15.21 13.13 -0.51
N ILE A 504 14.75 13.96 -1.43
CA ILE A 504 15.40 15.22 -1.82
C ILE A 504 14.43 16.35 -1.50
N ARG A 505 14.77 17.16 -0.50
CA ARG A 505 13.99 18.34 -0.16
C ARG A 505 14.59 19.58 -0.79
N ILE A 506 13.78 20.33 -1.52
CA ILE A 506 14.23 21.50 -2.25
C ILE A 506 13.39 22.68 -1.83
N GLY A 507 14.05 23.61 -1.15
CA GLY A 507 13.48 24.92 -0.93
C GLY A 507 13.42 25.64 -2.28
N LEU A 508 12.22 25.78 -2.83
CA LEU A 508 12.05 26.68 -3.97
C LEU A 508 12.28 28.11 -3.47
N PRO A 509 13.07 28.94 -4.16
CA PRO A 509 13.20 30.33 -3.80
C PRO A 509 11.80 30.94 -3.78
N ARG A 510 11.43 31.56 -2.65
CA ARG A 510 10.18 32.34 -2.58
C ARG A 510 10.23 33.33 -3.74
N ALA A 511 9.19 33.33 -4.57
CA ALA A 511 9.02 34.36 -5.58
C ALA A 511 9.27 35.72 -4.89
N PRO A 512 10.20 36.55 -5.40
CA PRO A 512 10.48 37.83 -4.78
C PRO A 512 9.16 38.59 -4.66
N ALA A 513 8.88 39.13 -3.46
CA ALA A 513 7.61 39.77 -3.14
C ALA A 513 7.32 41.05 -3.98
N GLY A 514 8.15 41.36 -4.97
CA GLY A 514 7.91 42.40 -5.97
C GLY A 514 7.58 41.75 -7.31
N GLY A 515 6.32 41.87 -7.73
CA GLY A 515 5.89 41.45 -9.05
C GLY A 515 6.75 42.09 -10.13
N VAL A 516 7.39 41.24 -10.94
CA VAL A 516 7.83 41.65 -12.27
C VAL A 516 6.57 41.85 -13.09
N SER A 517 6.17 43.10 -13.26
CA SER A 517 5.19 43.48 -14.27
C SER A 517 5.72 43.00 -15.62
N ARG A 518 5.09 41.99 -16.23
CA ARG A 518 5.30 41.67 -17.64
C ARG A 518 4.91 42.91 -18.45
N ALA A 519 5.88 43.47 -19.18
CA ALA A 519 5.62 44.38 -20.29
C ALA A 519 5.44 43.55 -21.57
#